data_AF-A0A7K3KLW5-F1
#
_entry.id   AF-A0A7K3KLW5-F1
#
_cell.length_a   1.000
_cell.length_b   1.000
_cell.length_c   1.000
_cell.angle_alpha   90.00
_cell.angle_beta   90.00
_cell.angle_gamma   90.00
#
_symmetry.space_group_name_H-M   'P 1'
#
loop_
_entity.id
_entity.type
_entity.pdbx_description
1 polymer ?
#
loop_
_entity_poly.entity_id
_entity_poly.type
_entity_poly.pdbx_seq_one_letter_code
_entity_poly.pdbx_strand_id
1 'polypeptide(L)'
;MAEDSSGADKVIASFRATDGSGVWELYRWGISVGGQKHYFTKQSHIVSTGALGRTERSMQVVEEADDGFGSLVALAVYQETGSWRDAGLAAWALGGSDVRVRTEERQVPGSVQLSIGGLRLGRRRDVSLRYREDGRWVQADAIARFADATLVAIRDYRMSSL
;
A
#
# COMPACT_ATOMS: atom_id res chain seq x y z
N MET A 1 10.00 45.36 -20.61
CA MET A 1 10.65 44.54 -19.57
C MET A 1 10.18 43.12 -19.81
N ALA A 2 10.99 42.34 -20.54
CA ALA A 2 10.64 40.97 -20.90
C ALA A 2 10.93 40.08 -19.68
N GLU A 3 9.88 39.75 -18.92
CA GLU A 3 9.99 38.81 -17.83
C GLU A 3 10.35 37.43 -18.37
N ASP A 4 11.24 36.79 -17.64
CA ASP A 4 11.89 35.52 -17.89
C ASP A 4 10.85 34.36 -17.88
N SER A 5 10.07 34.25 -18.95
CA SER A 5 9.00 33.24 -19.10
C SER A 5 9.54 31.83 -19.35
N SER A 6 10.86 31.68 -19.56
CA SER A 6 11.50 30.39 -19.83
C SER A 6 11.51 29.45 -18.60
N GLY A 7 11.52 29.99 -17.38
CA GLY A 7 11.55 29.19 -16.15
C GLY A 7 10.18 28.67 -15.68
N ALA A 8 9.08 29.32 -16.10
CA ALA A 8 7.73 29.00 -15.63
C ALA A 8 7.09 27.83 -16.40
N ASP A 9 7.43 27.68 -17.67
CA ASP A 9 6.96 26.58 -18.55
C ASP A 9 7.93 25.38 -18.57
N LYS A 10 8.88 25.32 -17.63
CA LYS A 10 9.71 24.13 -17.43
C LYS A 10 8.92 23.10 -16.63
N VAL A 11 8.79 21.90 -17.19
CA VAL A 11 8.21 20.74 -16.50
C VAL A 11 9.11 20.35 -15.33
N ILE A 12 8.56 20.34 -14.12
CA ILE A 12 9.25 19.94 -12.88
C ILE A 12 9.20 18.42 -12.74
N ALA A 13 8.02 17.84 -12.94
CA ALA A 13 7.79 16.41 -12.87
C ALA A 13 6.66 16.05 -13.83
N SER A 14 6.68 14.84 -14.37
CA SER A 14 5.56 14.32 -15.15
C SER A 14 5.40 12.82 -14.96
N PHE A 15 4.17 12.34 -15.12
CA PHE A 15 3.89 10.91 -15.25
C PHE A 15 2.80 10.70 -16.29
N ARG A 16 2.82 9.52 -16.91
CA ARG A 16 1.78 9.11 -17.86
C ARG A 16 0.79 8.24 -17.11
N ALA A 17 -0.45 8.74 -16.98
CA ALA A 17 -1.51 8.02 -16.32
C ALA A 17 -1.95 6.80 -17.15
N THR A 18 -2.23 5.68 -16.47
CA THR A 18 -2.68 4.42 -17.09
C THR A 18 -4.20 4.36 -17.27
N ASP A 19 -4.95 5.27 -16.63
CA ASP A 19 -6.41 5.39 -16.69
C ASP A 19 -6.93 6.09 -17.97
N GLY A 20 -6.03 6.51 -18.87
CA GLY A 20 -6.38 7.22 -20.10
C GLY A 20 -6.57 8.74 -19.94
N SER A 21 -6.36 9.30 -18.73
CA SER A 21 -6.38 10.75 -18.50
C SER A 21 -5.23 11.51 -19.18
N GLY A 22 -4.24 10.77 -19.70
CA GLY A 22 -3.12 11.30 -20.47
C GLY A 22 -1.88 11.57 -19.62
N VAL A 23 -1.08 12.54 -20.05
CA VAL A 23 0.13 12.93 -19.32
C VAL A 23 -0.22 14.01 -18.31
N TRP A 24 0.24 13.81 -17.07
CA TRP A 24 0.19 14.77 -15.99
C TRP A 24 1.54 15.45 -15.90
N GLU A 25 1.57 16.77 -16.04
CA GLU A 25 2.78 17.57 -16.04
C GLU A 25 2.67 18.65 -14.96
N LEU A 26 3.66 18.68 -14.07
CA LEU A 26 3.78 19.66 -13.00
C LEU A 26 4.65 20.83 -13.46
N TYR A 27 4.17 22.03 -13.23
CA TYR A 27 4.85 23.29 -13.48
C TYR A 27 4.89 24.13 -12.21
N ARG A 28 5.70 25.20 -12.23
CA ARG A 28 5.73 26.16 -11.11
C ARG A 28 4.39 26.86 -10.88
N TRP A 29 3.63 27.09 -11.94
CA TRP A 29 2.34 27.76 -11.88
C TRP A 29 1.17 26.82 -11.53
N GLY A 30 1.34 25.51 -11.67
CA GLY A 30 0.23 24.57 -11.61
C GLY A 30 0.50 23.22 -12.26
N ILE A 31 -0.56 22.56 -12.72
CA ILE A 31 -0.53 21.22 -13.30
C ILE A 31 -1.26 21.25 -14.64
N SER A 32 -0.68 20.64 -15.66
CA SER A 32 -1.34 20.34 -16.93
C SER A 32 -1.74 18.87 -16.94
N VAL A 33 -3.01 18.57 -17.20
CA VAL A 33 -3.50 17.20 -17.39
C VAL A 33 -4.19 17.14 -18.74
N GLY A 34 -3.68 16.31 -19.66
CA GLY A 34 -4.27 16.15 -20.98
C GLY A 34 -4.43 17.48 -21.76
N GLY A 35 -3.54 18.45 -21.52
CA GLY A 35 -3.58 19.79 -22.12
C GLY A 35 -4.43 20.82 -21.37
N GLN A 36 -5.14 20.44 -20.31
CA GLN A 36 -5.88 21.37 -19.45
C GLN A 36 -5.00 21.93 -18.31
N LYS A 37 -4.85 23.26 -18.29
CA LYS A 37 -4.03 23.98 -17.31
C LYS A 37 -4.79 24.28 -16.02
N HIS A 38 -4.36 23.67 -14.92
CA HIS A 38 -4.88 23.86 -13.57
C HIS A 38 -3.89 24.66 -12.74
N TYR A 39 -4.26 25.88 -12.34
CA TYR A 39 -3.37 26.77 -11.61
C TYR A 39 -3.40 26.53 -10.11
N PHE A 40 -2.25 26.67 -9.45
CA PHE A 40 -2.18 26.67 -8.00
C PHE A 40 -2.85 27.92 -7.41
N THR A 41 -3.33 27.76 -6.18
CA THR A 41 -3.90 28.80 -5.34
C THR A 41 -3.35 28.64 -3.92
N LYS A 42 -3.60 29.63 -3.06
CA LYS A 42 -3.19 29.56 -1.64
C LYS A 42 -3.82 28.37 -0.90
N GLN A 43 -4.95 27.87 -1.38
CA GLN A 43 -5.70 26.74 -0.79
C GLN A 43 -5.34 25.38 -1.43
N SER A 44 -4.44 25.36 -2.43
CA SER A 44 -4.06 24.12 -3.10
C SER A 44 -3.41 23.15 -2.12
N HIS A 45 -3.81 21.89 -2.17
CA HIS A 45 -3.29 20.83 -1.33
C HIS A 45 -3.19 19.52 -2.10
N ILE A 46 -2.34 18.63 -1.62
CA ILE A 46 -2.12 17.32 -2.22
C ILE A 46 -2.23 16.24 -1.15
N VAL A 47 -2.88 15.14 -1.52
CA VAL A 47 -2.96 13.91 -0.76
C VAL A 47 -2.56 12.78 -1.70
N SER A 48 -1.55 12.02 -1.30
CA SER A 48 -1.16 10.80 -2.00
C SER A 48 -1.15 9.63 -1.03
N THR A 49 -1.65 8.48 -1.49
CA THR A 49 -1.63 7.22 -0.75
C THR A 49 -1.27 6.12 -1.73
N GLY A 50 -0.18 5.40 -1.48
CA GLY A 50 0.25 4.28 -2.33
C GLY A 50 0.60 3.08 -1.48
N ALA A 51 -0.04 1.94 -1.76
CA ALA A 51 0.34 0.64 -1.25
C ALA A 51 0.79 -0.22 -2.42
N LEU A 52 2.07 -0.61 -2.43
CA LEU A 52 2.58 -1.60 -3.38
C LEU A 52 1.88 -2.93 -3.14
N GLY A 53 1.54 -3.63 -4.23
CA GLY A 53 1.01 -4.99 -4.14
C GLY A 53 2.05 -5.87 -3.47
N ARG A 54 1.64 -6.60 -2.42
CA ARG A 54 2.53 -7.48 -1.66
C ARG A 54 2.02 -8.90 -1.71
N THR A 55 2.96 -9.85 -1.75
CA THR A 55 2.63 -11.26 -1.54
C THR A 55 2.76 -11.51 -0.05
N GLU A 56 1.64 -11.74 0.63
CA GLU A 56 1.64 -12.15 2.02
C GLU A 56 1.76 -13.67 2.07
N ARG A 57 2.74 -14.15 2.84
CA ARG A 57 2.91 -15.57 3.13
C ARG A 57 2.55 -15.77 4.59
N SER A 58 1.39 -16.37 4.86
CA SER A 58 0.99 -16.72 6.22
C SER A 58 1.35 -18.17 6.49
N MET A 59 2.07 -18.39 7.59
CA MET A 59 2.30 -19.72 8.13
C MET A 59 1.31 -19.92 9.27
N GLN A 60 0.41 -20.88 9.10
CA GLN A 60 -0.46 -21.33 10.17
C GLN A 60 0.05 -22.67 10.66
N VAL A 61 0.41 -22.71 11.95
CA VAL A 61 0.63 -23.97 12.66
C VAL A 61 -0.73 -24.46 13.10
N VAL A 62 -1.22 -25.52 12.46
CA VAL A 62 -2.47 -26.18 12.85
C VAL A 62 -2.07 -27.38 13.70
N GLU A 63 -2.36 -27.30 15.00
CA GLU A 63 -2.35 -28.48 15.87
C GLU A 63 -3.65 -29.25 15.59
N GLU A 64 -3.52 -30.43 14.97
CA GLU A 64 -4.66 -31.36 14.89
C GLU A 64 -4.96 -31.89 16.30
N ALA A 65 -6.25 -32.00 16.63
CA ALA A 65 -6.68 -32.43 17.96
C ALA A 65 -6.13 -33.84 18.25
N ASP A 66 -5.67 -34.04 19.49
CA ASP A 66 -5.21 -35.33 20.03
C ASP A 66 -6.18 -36.44 19.59
N ASP A 67 -5.67 -37.39 18.81
CA ASP A 67 -6.43 -38.51 18.26
C ASP A 67 -6.76 -39.56 19.35
N GLY A 68 -6.38 -39.29 20.60
CA GLY A 68 -6.60 -40.14 21.75
C GLY A 68 -5.61 -41.30 21.83
N PHE A 69 -4.63 -41.36 20.92
CA PHE A 69 -3.63 -42.41 20.89
C PHE A 69 -2.75 -42.39 22.15
N GLY A 70 -2.42 -41.19 22.66
CA GLY A 70 -1.73 -41.04 23.94
C GLY A 70 -2.46 -41.70 25.11
N SER A 71 -3.80 -41.60 25.11
CA SER A 71 -4.64 -42.22 26.15
C SER A 71 -4.69 -43.74 26.04
N LEU A 72 -4.69 -44.29 24.81
CA LEU A 72 -4.65 -45.74 24.57
C LEU A 72 -3.30 -46.33 24.99
N VAL A 73 -2.21 -45.65 24.67
CA VAL A 73 -0.86 -46.03 25.09
C VAL A 73 -0.74 -45.99 26.62
N ALA A 74 -1.23 -44.94 27.27
CA ALA A 74 -1.24 -44.81 28.72
C ALA A 74 -1.94 -46.00 29.40
N LEU A 75 -3.10 -46.40 28.85
CA LEU A 75 -3.86 -47.54 29.36
C LEU A 75 -3.10 -48.85 29.23
N ALA A 76 -2.48 -49.11 28.07
CA ALA A 76 -1.68 -50.32 27.86
C ALA A 76 -0.48 -50.39 28.81
N VAL A 77 0.25 -49.28 28.98
CA VAL A 77 1.40 -49.22 29.89
C VAL A 77 0.96 -49.36 31.35
N TYR A 78 -0.16 -48.77 31.74
CA TYR A 78 -0.70 -48.94 33.09
C TYR A 78 -1.11 -50.40 33.36
N GLN A 79 -1.73 -51.07 32.40
CA GLN A 79 -2.09 -52.49 32.55
C GLN A 79 -0.86 -53.38 32.73
N GLU A 80 0.23 -53.08 32.03
CA GLU A 80 1.47 -53.87 32.09
C GLU A 80 2.31 -53.57 33.34
N THR A 81 2.37 -52.29 33.75
CA THR A 81 3.33 -51.83 34.78
C THR A 81 2.68 -51.49 36.12
N GLY A 82 1.36 -51.24 36.15
CA GLY A 82 0.64 -50.71 37.31
C GLY A 82 1.04 -49.28 37.71
N SER A 83 1.85 -48.60 36.89
CA SER A 83 2.47 -47.32 37.22
C SER A 83 1.80 -46.17 36.49
N TRP A 84 1.15 -45.28 37.25
CA TRP A 84 0.58 -44.04 36.71
C TRP A 84 1.65 -43.09 36.14
N ARG A 85 2.87 -43.16 36.67
CA ARG A 85 3.99 -42.35 36.20
C ARG A 85 4.46 -42.79 34.82
N ASP A 86 4.61 -44.09 34.61
CA ASP A 86 5.06 -44.64 33.33
C ASP A 86 3.97 -44.54 32.27
N ALA A 87 2.71 -44.73 32.67
CA ALA A 87 1.54 -44.48 31.84
C ALA A 87 1.46 -43.01 31.38
N GLY A 88 1.66 -42.05 32.30
CA GLY A 88 1.66 -40.62 31.97
C GLY A 88 2.83 -40.21 31.07
N LEU A 89 4.02 -40.79 31.29
CA LEU A 89 5.18 -40.58 30.41
C LEU A 89 4.94 -41.15 29.01
N ALA A 90 4.32 -42.33 28.91
CA ALA A 90 4.00 -42.94 27.62
C ALA A 90 2.91 -42.16 26.87
N ALA A 91 1.91 -41.63 27.60
CA ALA A 91 0.90 -40.73 27.05
C ALA A 91 1.54 -39.49 26.43
N TRP A 92 2.48 -38.87 27.13
CA TRP A 92 3.17 -37.66 26.66
C TRP A 92 4.13 -37.95 25.49
N ALA A 93 4.88 -39.06 25.58
CA ALA A 93 5.88 -39.40 24.57
C ALA A 93 5.25 -39.83 23.23
N LEU A 94 4.04 -40.39 23.26
CA LEU A 94 3.39 -40.99 22.09
C LEU A 94 2.06 -40.33 21.71
N GLY A 95 1.48 -39.48 22.57
CA GLY A 95 0.26 -38.70 22.33
C GLY A 95 0.54 -37.25 22.01
N GLY A 96 1.39 -37.00 21.01
CA GLY A 96 1.65 -35.64 20.54
C GLY A 96 0.63 -35.23 19.50
N SER A 97 0.06 -34.02 19.64
CA SER A 97 -0.72 -33.36 18.61
C SER A 97 0.09 -33.32 17.30
N ASP A 98 -0.50 -33.77 16.19
CA ASP A 98 0.16 -33.74 14.89
C ASP A 98 0.23 -32.26 14.44
N VAL A 99 1.44 -31.70 14.42
CA VAL A 99 1.66 -30.28 14.09
C VAL A 99 1.88 -30.15 12.59
N ARG A 100 0.86 -29.67 11.87
CA ARG A 100 0.99 -29.38 10.43
C ARG A 100 1.18 -27.90 10.19
N VAL A 101 2.29 -27.56 9.55
CA VAL A 101 2.56 -26.19 9.08
C VAL A 101 1.90 -26.01 7.72
N ARG A 102 0.78 -25.28 7.69
CA ARG A 102 0.16 -24.83 6.44
C ARG A 102 0.76 -23.50 6.05
N THR A 103 1.30 -23.45 4.83
CA THR A 103 1.80 -22.20 4.25
C THR A 103 0.83 -21.74 3.18
N GLU A 104 0.16 -20.62 3.41
CA GLU A 104 -0.72 -19.98 2.44
C GLU A 104 -0.05 -18.75 1.85
N GLU A 105 -0.15 -18.60 0.53
CA GLU A 105 0.33 -17.42 -0.19
C GLU A 105 -0.87 -16.63 -0.70
N ARG A 106 -1.10 -15.45 -0.12
CA ARG A 106 -2.15 -14.52 -0.52
C ARG A 106 -1.54 -13.36 -1.30
N GLN A 107 -2.00 -13.17 -2.53
CA GLN A 107 -1.66 -11.98 -3.30
C GLN A 107 -2.56 -10.83 -2.89
N VAL A 108 -1.97 -9.75 -2.37
CA VAL A 108 -2.68 -8.50 -2.07
C VAL A 108 -2.41 -7.51 -3.22
N PRO A 109 -3.45 -7.09 -3.96
CA PRO A 109 -3.29 -6.12 -5.04
C PRO A 109 -2.83 -4.77 -4.48
N GLY A 110 -1.97 -4.08 -5.22
CA GLY A 110 -1.56 -2.72 -4.89
C GLY A 110 -2.62 -1.71 -5.30
N SER A 111 -2.66 -0.59 -4.58
CA SER A 111 -3.54 0.54 -4.91
C SER A 111 -2.80 1.85 -4.70
N VAL A 112 -2.90 2.76 -5.67
CA VAL A 112 -2.32 4.09 -5.60
C VAL A 112 -3.40 5.11 -5.89
N GLN A 113 -3.50 6.13 -5.05
CA GLN A 113 -4.42 7.24 -5.19
C GLN A 113 -3.67 8.55 -5.01
N LEU A 114 -3.95 9.49 -5.90
CA LEU A 114 -3.42 10.85 -5.91
C LEU A 114 -4.60 11.81 -6.03
N SER A 115 -4.72 12.75 -5.10
CA SER A 115 -5.74 13.79 -5.10
C SER A 115 -5.10 15.15 -4.88
N ILE A 116 -5.37 16.09 -5.77
CA ILE A 116 -4.84 17.45 -5.73
C ILE A 116 -6.03 18.40 -5.75
N GLY A 117 -6.29 19.08 -4.64
CA GLY A 117 -7.45 19.95 -4.44
C GLY A 117 -7.09 21.43 -4.40
N GLY A 118 -8.10 22.29 -4.41
CA GLY A 118 -7.91 23.75 -4.31
C GLY A 118 -7.26 24.37 -5.54
N LEU A 119 -7.43 23.78 -6.73
CA LEU A 119 -6.88 24.30 -7.98
C LEU A 119 -7.85 25.26 -8.67
N ARG A 120 -7.35 26.04 -9.62
CA ARG A 120 -8.18 26.92 -10.46
C ARG A 120 -8.08 26.50 -11.92
N LEU A 121 -9.22 26.24 -12.55
CA LEU A 121 -9.32 25.93 -13.98
C LEU A 121 -10.06 27.08 -14.68
N GLY A 122 -9.30 27.96 -15.35
CA GLY A 122 -9.87 29.18 -15.96
C GLY A 122 -10.61 30.04 -14.92
N ARG A 123 -11.95 30.13 -15.04
CA ARG A 123 -12.81 30.86 -14.10
C ARG A 123 -13.31 30.01 -12.92
N ARG A 124 -13.22 28.67 -13.00
CA ARG A 124 -13.64 27.76 -11.93
C ARG A 124 -12.56 27.72 -10.85
N ARG A 125 -12.96 27.96 -9.61
CA ARG A 125 -12.11 27.84 -8.41
C ARG A 125 -12.45 26.53 -7.69
N ASP A 126 -11.54 26.10 -6.83
CA ASP A 126 -11.68 24.89 -6.00
C ASP A 126 -11.90 23.60 -6.79
N VAL A 127 -11.16 23.46 -7.90
CA VAL A 127 -11.17 22.25 -8.72
C VAL A 127 -10.24 21.22 -8.07
N SER A 128 -10.68 19.96 -8.07
CA SER A 128 -9.86 18.83 -7.63
C SER A 128 -9.53 17.90 -8.79
N LEU A 129 -8.27 17.53 -8.89
CA LEU A 129 -7.78 16.47 -9.76
C LEU A 129 -7.61 15.19 -8.95
N ARG A 130 -8.06 14.05 -9.49
CA ARG A 130 -7.95 12.74 -8.84
C ARG A 130 -7.45 11.72 -9.84
N TYR A 131 -6.48 10.94 -9.43
CA TYR A 131 -5.96 9.78 -10.14
C TYR A 131 -5.99 8.59 -9.20
N ARG A 132 -6.43 7.44 -9.71
CA ARG A 132 -6.47 6.19 -8.96
C ARG A 132 -6.07 5.05 -9.88
N GLU A 133 -5.16 4.23 -9.40
CA GLU A 133 -4.68 3.03 -10.08
C GLU A 133 -4.75 1.85 -9.12
N ASP A 134 -5.47 0.82 -9.51
CA ASP A 134 -5.59 -0.44 -8.76
C ASP A 134 -4.98 -1.55 -9.61
N GLY A 135 -4.10 -2.38 -9.05
CA GLY A 135 -3.49 -3.46 -9.80
C GLY A 135 -2.27 -4.11 -9.15
N ARG A 136 -1.78 -5.18 -9.78
CA ARG A 136 -0.54 -5.85 -9.36
C ARG A 136 0.71 -4.99 -9.62
N TRP A 137 0.66 -4.19 -10.68
CA TRP A 137 1.73 -3.30 -11.12
C TRP A 137 1.21 -1.86 -11.11
N VAL A 138 1.21 -1.24 -9.93
CA VAL A 138 0.84 0.17 -9.77
C VAL A 138 2.09 1.04 -9.85
N GLN A 139 1.98 2.24 -10.43
CA GLN A 139 3.10 3.19 -10.56
C GLN A 139 3.39 3.94 -9.25
N ALA A 140 3.43 3.22 -8.11
CA ALA A 140 3.53 3.80 -6.77
C ALA A 140 4.70 4.78 -6.62
N ASP A 141 5.89 4.39 -7.08
CA ASP A 141 7.10 5.22 -6.97
C ASP A 141 7.02 6.50 -7.83
N ALA A 142 6.46 6.40 -9.03
CA ALA A 142 6.31 7.56 -9.92
C ALA A 142 5.30 8.56 -9.34
N ILE A 143 4.19 8.06 -8.81
CA ILE A 143 3.16 8.88 -8.17
C ILE A 143 3.68 9.50 -6.86
N ALA A 144 4.45 8.77 -6.05
CA ALA A 144 5.06 9.31 -4.84
C ALA A 144 6.03 10.46 -5.17
N ARG A 145 6.94 10.26 -6.14
CA ARG A 145 7.87 11.32 -6.58
C ARG A 145 7.14 12.54 -7.13
N PHE A 146 6.08 12.33 -7.91
CA PHE A 146 5.24 13.42 -8.42
C PHE A 146 4.53 14.16 -7.29
N ALA A 147 4.05 13.44 -6.27
CA ALA A 147 3.38 14.02 -5.13
C ALA A 147 4.33 14.87 -4.26
N ASP A 148 5.54 14.38 -3.99
CA ASP A 148 6.56 15.12 -3.26
C ASP A 148 6.95 16.41 -4.01
N ALA A 149 7.19 16.32 -5.32
CA ALA A 149 7.49 17.48 -6.15
C ALA A 149 6.34 18.50 -6.15
N THR A 150 5.08 18.02 -6.21
CA THR A 150 3.90 18.88 -6.16
C THR A 150 3.76 19.57 -4.81
N LEU A 151 4.03 18.86 -3.70
CA LEU A 151 4.01 19.45 -2.36
C LEU A 151 5.03 20.58 -2.23
N VAL A 152 6.24 20.38 -2.76
CA VAL A 152 7.28 21.43 -2.81
C VAL A 152 6.81 22.61 -3.64
N ALA A 153 6.27 22.39 -4.85
CA ALA A 153 5.77 23.45 -5.71
C ALA A 153 4.63 24.26 -5.07
N ILE A 154 3.70 23.60 -4.36
CA ILE A 154 2.62 24.28 -3.61
C ILE A 154 3.19 25.15 -2.49
N ARG A 155 4.19 24.64 -1.74
CA ARG A 155 4.85 25.40 -0.66
C ARG A 155 5.56 26.62 -1.22
N ASP A 156 6.32 26.47 -2.29
CA ASP A 156 7.01 27.56 -2.97
C ASP A 156 6.02 28.61 -3.47
N TYR A 157 4.93 28.19 -4.11
CA TYR A 157 3.88 29.09 -4.58
C TYR A 157 3.23 29.88 -3.43
N ARG A 158 2.99 29.25 -2.28
CA ARG A 158 2.48 29.95 -1.09
C ARG A 158 3.49 30.96 -0.54
N MET A 159 4.77 30.60 -0.47
CA MET A 159 5.81 31.52 0.00
C MET A 159 6.01 32.70 -0.95
N SER A 160 5.92 32.49 -2.26
CA SER A 160 6.03 33.58 -3.26
C SER A 160 4.76 34.43 -3.39
N SER A 161 3.63 34.00 -2.83
CA SER A 161 2.35 34.74 -2.87
C SER A 161 1.99 35.41 -1.54
N LEU A 162 2.85 35.30 -0.53
CA LEU A 162 2.84 36.09 0.70
C LEU A 162 3.59 37.41 0.48
#